data_AF-A0A8T6U213-F1
#
_entry.id   AF-A0A8T6U213-F1
#
_cell.length_a   1.000
_cell.length_b   1.000
_cell.length_c   1.000
_cell.angle_alpha   90.00
_cell.angle_beta   90.00
_cell.angle_gamma   90.00
#
_symmetry.space_group_name_H-M   'P 1'
#
loop_
_entity.id
_entity.type
_entity.pdbx_description
1 polymer ?
#
loop_
_entity_poly.entity_id
_entity_poly.type
_entity_poly.pdbx_seq_one_letter_code
_entity_poly.pdbx_strand_id
1 'polypeptide(L)' 'YKLRGRGKNPGPEIHASKGTEVFVPQFGEKYGIELIIPEKKEDEIINIIKNQATVGKIFVSPILRAVDIGSGEEGESVI' A
#
# COMPACT_ATOMS: atom_id res chain seq x y z
N TYR A 1 3.58 -0.93 6.96
CA TYR A 1 2.85 -1.74 7.96
C TYR A 1 2.27 -3.01 7.32
N LYS A 2 1.99 -4.07 8.09
CA LYS A 2 1.49 -5.36 7.56
C LYS A 2 -0.02 -5.31 7.36
N LEU A 3 -0.48 -5.80 6.21
CA LEU A 3 -1.87 -5.83 5.78
C LEU A 3 -2.28 -7.23 5.31
N ARG A 4 -3.58 -7.52 5.40
CA ARG A 4 -4.19 -8.68 4.74
C ARG A 4 -4.97 -8.18 3.54
N GLY A 5 -4.56 -8.58 2.34
CA GLY A 5 -5.17 -8.14 1.09
C GLY A 5 -5.71 -9.30 0.28
N ARG A 6 -6.76 -9.05 -0.50
CA ARG A 6 -7.28 -9.99 -1.50
C ARG A 6 -7.42 -9.30 -2.86
N GLY A 7 -6.96 -9.97 -3.90
CA GLY A 7 -7.21 -9.58 -5.28
C GLY A 7 -8.50 -10.21 -5.81
N LYS A 8 -8.80 -9.98 -7.09
CA LYS A 8 -9.87 -10.71 -7.79
C LYS A 8 -9.57 -12.21 -7.89
N ASN A 9 -8.28 -12.54 -8.05
CA ASN A 9 -7.81 -13.91 -8.15
C ASN A 9 -7.37 -14.40 -6.76
N PRO A 10 -7.86 -15.56 -6.29
CA PRO A 10 -7.44 -16.16 -5.03
C PRO A 10 -5.96 -16.57 -5.08
N GLY A 11 -5.37 -16.75 -3.89
CA GLY A 11 -4.01 -17.27 -3.77
C GLY A 11 -3.91 -18.74 -4.21
N PRO A 12 -2.69 -19.27 -4.35
CA PRO A 12 -2.47 -20.66 -4.74
C PRO A 12 -3.10 -21.60 -3.71
N GLU A 13 -3.63 -22.72 -4.20
CA GLU A 13 -4.15 -23.77 -3.35
C GLU A 13 -3.01 -24.41 -2.55
N ILE A 14 -3.23 -24.63 -1.26
CA ILE A 14 -2.28 -25.33 -0.40
C ILE A 14 -2.91 -26.64 0.08
N HIS A 15 -2.12 -27.71 0.02
CA HIS A 15 -2.50 -28.99 0.59
C HIS A 15 -2.50 -28.88 2.12
N ALA A 16 -3.67 -29.09 2.71
CA ALA A 16 -3.87 -29.12 4.15
C ALA A 16 -4.15 -30.57 4.59
N SER A 17 -4.18 -30.79 5.91
CA SER A 17 -4.61 -32.07 6.50
C SER A 17 -3.86 -33.29 5.93
N LYS A 18 -2.54 -33.20 5.78
CA LYS A 18 -1.68 -34.25 5.18
C LYS A 18 -2.09 -34.66 3.76
N GLY A 19 -2.69 -33.75 2.99
CA GLY A 19 -3.06 -33.96 1.60
C GLY A 19 -4.49 -34.44 1.38
N THR A 20 -5.31 -34.59 2.43
CA THR A 20 -6.73 -34.96 2.28
C THR A 20 -7.63 -33.76 2.01
N GLU A 21 -7.15 -32.54 2.29
CA GLU A 21 -7.92 -31.32 2.07
C GLU A 21 -7.12 -30.30 1.27
N VAL A 22 -7.83 -29.52 0.47
CA VAL A 22 -7.29 -28.38 -0.28
C VAL A 22 -7.81 -27.10 0.37
N PHE A 23 -6.90 -26.23 0.78
CA PHE A 23 -7.23 -24.94 1.35
C PHE A 23 -6.81 -23.83 0.40
N VAL A 24 -7.75 -22.94 0.05
CA VAL A 24 -7.47 -21.76 -0.75
C VAL A 24 -7.49 -20.54 0.16
N PRO A 25 -6.34 -19.87 0.38
CA PRO A 25 -6.28 -18.72 1.26
C PRO A 25 -7.09 -17.55 0.69
N GLN A 26 -8.07 -17.08 1.48
CA GLN A 26 -8.91 -15.93 1.10
C GLN A 26 -8.15 -14.59 1.11
N PHE A 27 -7.05 -14.50 1.87
CA PHE A 27 -6.22 -13.30 2.01
C PHE A 27 -4.75 -13.67 1.93
N GLY A 28 -3.98 -12.87 1.18
CA GLY A 28 -2.53 -12.92 1.17
C GLY A 28 -1.92 -11.84 2.06
N GLU A 29 -0.65 -12.01 2.41
CA GLU A 29 0.11 -10.97 3.09
C GLU A 29 0.43 -9.82 2.12
N LYS A 30 0.25 -8.59 2.58
CA LYS A 30 0.59 -7.36 1.86
C LYS A 30 1.27 -6.39 2.80
N TYR A 31 2.00 -5.44 2.22
CA TYR A 31 2.61 -4.34 2.94
C TYR A 31 1.99 -3.04 2.45
N GLY A 32 1.49 -2.24 3.39
CA GLY A 32 1.03 -0.88 3.16
C GLY A 32 2.15 0.11 3.47
N ILE A 33 2.34 1.09 2.59
CA ILE A 33 3.20 2.25 2.81
C ILE A 33 2.31 3.46 2.58
N GLU A 34 2.29 4.37 3.54
CA GLU A 34 1.61 5.66 3.42
C GLU A 34 2.68 6.73 3.30
N LEU A 35 2.55 7.57 2.28
CA LEU A 35 3.48 8.63 1.96
C LEU A 35 2.67 9.92 1.77
N ILE A 36 3.11 10.98 2.43
CA ILE A 36 2.62 12.34 2.20
C ILE A 36 3.75 13.07 1.47
N ILE A 37 3.47 13.59 0.29
CA ILE A 37 4.47 14.16 -0.61
C ILE A 37 3.95 15.46 -1.22
N PRO A 38 4.84 16.40 -1.59
CA PRO A 38 4.45 17.56 -2.38
C PRO A 38 3.94 17.13 -3.76
N GLU A 39 2.90 17.80 -4.25
CA GLU A 39 2.26 17.51 -5.55
C GLU A 39 3.26 17.52 -6.71
N LYS A 40 4.26 18.41 -6.66
CA LYS A 40 5.34 18.52 -7.66
C LYS A 40 6.17 17.24 -7.84
N LYS A 41 6.17 16.33 -6.86
CA LYS A 41 6.93 15.07 -6.87
C LYS A 41 6.05 13.84 -7.11
N GLU A 42 4.75 14.01 -7.32
CA GLU A 42 3.80 12.90 -7.45
C GLU A 42 4.21 11.92 -8.56
N ASP A 43 4.40 12.42 -9.79
CA ASP A 43 4.74 11.58 -10.94
C ASP A 43 6.08 10.86 -10.78
N GLU A 44 7.07 11.55 -10.23
CA GLU A 44 8.40 10.97 -9.98
C GLU A 44 8.30 9.79 -9.02
N ILE A 45 7.60 9.97 -7.89
CA ILE A 45 7.47 8.95 -6.86
C ILE A 45 6.62 7.78 -7.33
N ILE A 46 5.51 8.05 -8.04
CA ILE A 46 4.69 7.00 -8.66
C ILE A 46 5.53 6.15 -9.63
N ASN A 47 6.39 6.78 -10.43
CA ASN A 47 7.26 6.07 -11.36
C ASN A 47 8.32 5.22 -10.66
N ILE A 48 8.94 5.74 -9.59
CA ILE A 48 9.90 4.97 -8.78
C ILE A 48 9.22 3.72 -8.20
N ILE A 49 8.04 3.89 -7.59
CA ILE A 49 7.29 2.77 -6.99
C ILE A 49 6.90 1.75 -8.07
N LYS A 50 6.42 2.21 -9.22
CA LYS A 50 6.07 1.32 -10.35
C LYS A 50 7.26 0.50 -10.86
N ASN A 51 8.45 1.08 -10.89
CA ASN A 51 9.65 0.41 -11.41
C ASN A 51 10.24 -0.60 -10.42
N GLN A 52 10.06 -0.37 -9.11
CA GLN A 52 10.60 -1.23 -8.07
C GLN A 52 9.61 -2.29 -7.55
N ALA A 53 8.31 -1.99 -7.58
CA ALA A 53 7.28 -2.90 -7.11
C ALA A 53 6.92 -3.93 -8.17
N THR A 54 6.80 -5.20 -7.76
CA THR A 54 6.44 -6.30 -8.68
C THR A 54 4.94 -6.34 -8.97
N VAL A 55 4.10 -6.22 -7.93
CA VAL A 55 2.63 -6.29 -8.04
C VAL A 55 2.00 -5.49 -6.90
N GLY A 56 1.03 -4.62 -7.20
CA GLY A 56 0.36 -3.83 -6.17
C GLY A 56 -0.71 -2.89 -6.72
N LYS A 57 -1.19 -2.00 -5.85
CA LYS A 57 -2.06 -0.87 -6.20
C LYS A 57 -1.49 0.38 -5.54
N ILE A 58 -1.60 1.51 -6.23
CA ILE A 58 -1.28 2.82 -5.68
C ILE A 58 -2.60 3.57 -5.59
N PHE A 59 -2.86 4.16 -4.43
CA PHE A 59 -3.99 5.04 -4.22
C PHE A 59 -3.43 6.45 -4.01
N VAL A 60 -3.95 7.41 -4.79
CA VAL A 60 -3.63 8.82 -4.64
C VAL A 60 -4.85 9.50 -4.03
N SER A 61 -4.64 10.30 -3.00
CA SER A 61 -5.71 11.02 -2.32
C SER A 61 -5.22 12.44 -2.02
N PRO A 62 -6.00 13.48 -2.37
CA PRO A 62 -5.61 14.86 -2.12
C PRO A 62 -5.63 15.15 -0.62
N ILE A 63 -4.58 15.78 -0.11
CA ILE A 63 -4.51 16.25 1.28
C ILE A 63 -4.82 17.74 1.27
N LEU A 64 -5.93 18.12 1.90
CA LEU A 64 -6.40 19.51 1.94
C LEU A 64 -5.60 20.37 2.94
N ARG A 65 -5.12 19.75 4.03
CA ARG A 65 -4.38 20.43 5.10
C ARG A 65 -3.50 19.43 5.82
N ALA A 66 -2.24 19.80 6.02
CA ALA A 66 -1.32 19.15 6.93
C ALA A 66 -0.97 20.14 8.05
N VAL A 67 -0.82 19.62 9.27
CA VAL A 67 -0.49 20.39 10.47
C VAL A 67 0.60 19.65 11.19
N ASP A 68 1.73 20.31 11.42
CA ASP A 68 2.76 19.79 12.31
C ASP A 68 2.38 20.11 13.77
N ILE A 69 2.23 19.08 14.59
CA ILE A 69 1.85 19.21 16.00
C ILE A 69 2.98 19.87 16.81
N GLY A 70 4.24 19.69 16.39
CA GLY A 70 5.40 20.23 17.10
C GLY A 70 5.54 21.75 16.96
N SER A 71 5.51 22.24 15.71
CA SER A 71 5.67 23.67 15.39
C SER A 71 4.36 24.45 15.34
N GLY A 72 3.23 23.78 15.09
CA GLY A 72 1.95 24.42 14.78
C GLY A 72 1.88 24.98 13.36
N GLU A 73 2.90 24.75 12.52
CA GLU A 73 2.89 25.16 11.12
C GLU A 73 1.93 24.29 10.30
N GLU A 74 1.46 24.84 9.17
CA GLU A 74 0.44 24.21 8.35
C GLU A 74 0.71 24.37 6.85
N GLY A 75 0.14 23.45 6.07
CA GLY A 75 0.13 23.52 4.60
C GLY A 75 1.29 22.80 3.95
N GLU A 76 1.79 23.34 2.83
CA GLU A 76 2.91 22.74 2.06
C GLU A 76 4.23 22.83 2.82
N SER A 77 4.39 23.73 3.80
CA SER A 77 5.64 23.86 4.57
C SER A 77 5.95 22.66 5.47
N VAL A 78 4.93 21.86 5.80
CA VAL A 78 5.05 20.68 6.66
C VAL A 78 5.05 19.35 5.89
N ILE A 79 5.13 19.41 4.56
CA ILE A 79 5.13 18.28 3.62
C ILE A 79 6.44 18.25 2.82
#